data_AF-A0A819JI72-F1
#
_entry.id   AF-A0A819JI72-F1
#
_cell.length_a   1.000
_cell.length_b   1.000
_cell.length_c   1.000
_cell.angle_alpha   90.00
_cell.angle_beta   90.00
_cell.angle_gamma   90.00
#
_symmetry.space_group_name_H-M   'P 1'
#
loop_
_entity.id
_entity.type
_entity.pdbx_description
1 polymer ?
#
loop_
_entity_poly.entity_id
_entity_poly.type
_entity_poly.pdbx_seq_one_letter_code
_entity_poly.pdbx_strand_id
1 'polypeptide(L)'
;MADRRLSHLNAAFVELRSHIPRFPYEKHLSKIDTLRLALAYIEFLDDLAHTNFLAHEYIARSPKWSHSELALRLRWLDWNYFLPH
;
A
#
# COMPACT_ATOMS: atom_id res chain seq x y z
N MET A 1 5.24 30.83 -12.91
CA MET A 1 6.32 30.29 -12.05
C MET A 1 5.66 29.38 -11.01
N ALA A 2 5.93 28.07 -11.04
CA ALA A 2 5.38 27.16 -10.05
C ALA A 2 6.09 27.36 -8.70
N ASP A 3 5.34 27.39 -7.60
CA ASP A 3 5.87 27.54 -6.24
C ASP A 3 6.78 26.35 -5.89
N ARG A 4 8.05 26.63 -5.55
CA ARG A 4 9.08 25.65 -5.21
C ARG A 4 8.67 24.72 -4.06
N ARG A 5 7.87 25.21 -3.10
CA ARG A 5 7.38 24.38 -1.98
C ARG A 5 6.36 23.35 -2.44
N LEU A 6 5.45 23.75 -3.33
CA LEU A 6 4.47 22.84 -3.90
C LEU A 6 5.13 21.76 -4.77
N SER A 7 6.20 22.10 -5.49
CA SER A 7 6.99 21.13 -6.25
C SER A 7 7.63 20.07 -5.35
N HIS A 8 8.27 20.46 -4.23
CA HIS A 8 8.84 19.51 -3.28
C HIS A 8 7.77 18.63 -2.64
N LEU A 9 6.63 19.20 -2.26
CA LEU A 9 5.51 18.44 -1.68
C LEU A 9 4.97 17.42 -2.69
N ASN A 10 4.77 17.81 -3.95
CA ASN A 10 4.28 16.90 -4.97
C ASN A 10 5.29 15.78 -5.26
N ALA A 11 6.60 16.06 -5.23
CA ALA A 11 7.64 15.04 -5.36
C ALA A 11 7.58 14.01 -4.23
N ALA A 12 7.45 14.45 -2.97
CA ALA A 12 7.28 13.55 -1.83
C ALA A 12 6.00 12.69 -1.95
N PHE A 13 4.91 13.24 -2.50
CA PHE A 13 3.69 12.49 -2.79
C PHE A 13 3.87 11.47 -3.92
N VAL A 14 4.77 11.70 -4.89
CA VAL A 14 5.10 10.71 -5.93
C VAL A 14 5.90 9.56 -5.31
N GLU A 15 6.90 9.90 -4.49
CA GLU A 15 7.70 8.93 -3.75
C GLU A 15 6.82 8.06 -2.84
N LEU A 16 5.95 8.67 -2.03
CA LEU A 16 5.04 7.93 -1.16
C LEU A 16 4.14 6.96 -1.95
N ARG A 17 3.62 7.37 -3.12
CA ARG A 17 2.81 6.48 -3.97
C ARG A 17 3.58 5.30 -4.54
N SER A 18 4.91 5.40 -4.67
CA SER A 18 5.72 4.28 -5.14
C SER A 18 5.79 3.14 -4.12
N HIS A 19 5.56 3.43 -2.84
CA HIS A 19 5.51 2.45 -1.76
C HIS A 19 4.12 1.88 -1.49
N ILE A 20 3.07 2.47 -2.07
CA ILE A 20 1.69 2.01 -1.84
C ILE A 20 1.35 0.92 -2.85
N PRO A 21 0.83 -0.24 -2.39
CA PRO A 21 0.31 -1.27 -3.28
C PRO A 21 -0.75 -0.66 -4.21
N ARG A 22 -0.58 -0.81 -5.53
CA ARG A 22 -1.48 -0.25 -6.55
C ARG A 22 -1.82 -1.29 -7.61
N PHE A 23 -2.99 -1.15 -8.24
CA PHE A 23 -3.34 -1.94 -9.41
C PHE A 23 -2.48 -1.52 -10.62
N PRO A 24 -2.21 -2.43 -11.59
CA PRO A 24 -1.29 -2.18 -12.70
C PRO A 24 -1.82 -1.08 -13.64
N TYR A 25 -3.14 -0.92 -13.69
CA TYR A 25 -3.84 0.09 -14.49
C TYR A 25 -4.52 1.15 -13.61
N GLU A 26 -4.16 1.25 -12.33
CA GLU A 26 -4.78 2.22 -11.43
C GLU A 26 -4.45 3.65 -11.86
N LYS A 27 -5.45 4.53 -11.90
CA LYS A 27 -5.21 5.98 -11.98
C LYS A 27 -4.44 6.45 -10.75
N HIS A 28 -3.75 7.59 -10.86
CA HIS A 28 -3.06 8.17 -9.71
C HIS A 28 -4.03 8.41 -8.56
N LEU A 29 -3.70 7.87 -7.38
CA LEU A 29 -4.43 8.12 -6.15
C LEU A 29 -4.47 9.62 -5.83
N SER A 30 -5.62 10.10 -5.34
CA SER A 30 -5.73 11.46 -4.82
C SER A 30 -4.78 11.65 -3.62
N LYS A 31 -4.47 12.90 -3.25
CA LYS A 31 -3.61 13.15 -2.08
C LYS A 31 -4.20 12.54 -0.80
N ILE A 32 -5.53 12.64 -0.62
CA ILE A 32 -6.22 12.09 0.53
C ILE A 32 -6.19 10.56 0.50
N ASP A 33 -6.49 9.94 -0.65
CA ASP A 33 -6.48 8.48 -0.76
C ASP A 33 -5.07 7.91 -0.59
N THR A 34 -4.05 8.61 -1.09
CA THR A 34 -2.64 8.27 -0.86
C THR A 34 -2.32 8.21 0.63
N LEU A 35 -2.72 9.23 1.40
CA LEU A 35 -2.45 9.27 2.84
C LEU A 35 -3.24 8.20 3.61
N ARG A 36 -4.52 8.00 3.27
CA ARG A 36 -5.35 6.97 3.88
C ARG A 36 -4.80 5.57 3.64
N LEU A 37 -4.34 5.29 2.41
CA LEU A 37 -3.76 4.00 2.07
C LEU A 37 -2.38 3.79 2.68
N ALA A 38 -1.54 4.83 2.74
CA ALA A 38 -0.26 4.75 3.43
C ALA A 38 -0.45 4.40 4.91
N LEU A 39 -1.40 5.05 5.59
CA LEU A 39 -1.72 4.75 6.99
C LEU A 39 -2.20 3.30 7.16
N ALA A 40 -3.20 2.89 6.38
CA ALA A 40 -3.71 1.51 6.42
C ALA A 40 -2.61 0.48 6.12
N TYR A 41 -1.67 0.80 5.23
CA TYR A 41 -0.58 -0.10 4.89
C TYR A 41 0.44 -0.22 6.00
N ILE A 42 0.79 0.88 6.67
CA ILE A 42 1.66 0.85 7.86
C ILE A 42 1.00 0.02 8.96
N GLU A 43 -0.27 0.26 9.26
CA GLU A 43 -1.01 -0.53 10.27
C GLU A 43 -1.07 -2.02 9.90
N PHE A 44 -1.26 -2.34 8.62
CA PHE A 44 -1.25 -3.73 8.16
C PHE A 44 0.12 -4.39 8.34
N LEU A 45 1.20 -3.70 7.98
CA LEU A 45 2.57 -4.22 8.10
C LEU A 45 2.97 -4.39 9.57
N ASP A 46 2.58 -3.44 10.43
CA ASP A 46 2.81 -3.53 11.87
C ASP A 46 2.04 -4.74 12.45
N ASP A 47 0.76 -4.88 12.14
CA ASP A 47 -0.04 -6.04 12.52
C ASP A 47 0.60 -7.36 12.03
N LEU A 48 1.07 -7.40 10.78
CA LEU A 48 1.70 -8.57 10.17
C LEU A 48 3.04 -8.94 10.85
N ALA A 49 3.86 -7.94 11.18
CA ALA A 49 5.18 -8.12 11.81
C ALA A 49 5.09 -8.80 13.19
N HIS A 50 3.94 -8.71 13.86
CA HIS A 50 3.67 -9.40 15.13
C HIS A 50 3.07 -10.80 14.94
N THR A 51 3.03 -11.33 13.72
CA THR A 51 2.52 -12.67 13.41
C THR A 51 3.55 -13.53 12.68
N ASN A 52 3.37 -14.85 12.72
CA ASN A 52 4.18 -15.81 11.96
C ASN A 52 3.53 -16.25 10.64
N PHE A 53 2.64 -15.41 10.08
CA PHE A 53 1.91 -15.70 8.85
C PHE A 53 2.52 -14.97 7.66
N LEU A 54 2.40 -15.55 6.47
CA LEU A 54 2.66 -14.80 5.24
C LEU A 54 1.56 -13.76 5.02
N ALA A 55 1.88 -12.66 4.32
CA ALA A 55 0.95 -11.56 4.10
C ALA A 55 -0.42 -12.03 3.55
N HIS A 56 -0.42 -12.93 2.56
CA HIS A 56 -1.65 -13.46 1.96
C HIS A 56 -2.47 -14.31 2.95
N GLU A 57 -1.82 -15.07 3.83
CA GLU A 57 -2.48 -15.86 4.87
C GLU A 57 -3.07 -14.95 5.95
N TYR A 58 -2.31 -13.94 6.38
CA TYR A 58 -2.75 -12.98 7.38
C TYR A 58 -3.98 -12.19 6.91
N ILE A 59 -3.99 -11.73 5.65
CA ILE A 59 -5.13 -11.06 5.02
C ILE A 59 -6.38 -11.96 5.02
N ALA A 60 -6.22 -13.25 4.72
CA ALA A 60 -7.34 -14.18 4.67
C ALA A 60 -7.91 -14.49 6.07
N ARG A 61 -7.05 -14.49 7.10
CA ARG A 61 -7.42 -14.84 8.48
C ARG A 61 -7.91 -13.66 9.31
N SER A 62 -7.46 -12.45 9.00
CA SER A 62 -7.81 -11.25 9.77
C SER A 62 -9.13 -10.64 9.29
N PRO A 63 -10.18 -10.58 10.14
CA PRO A 63 -11.46 -9.96 9.77
C PRO A 63 -11.34 -8.45 9.53
N LYS A 64 -10.32 -7.79 10.13
CA LYS A 64 -10.01 -6.37 9.92
C LYS A 64 -9.58 -6.10 8.47
N TRP A 65 -8.72 -6.96 7.93
CA TRP A 65 -8.08 -6.73 6.64
C TRP A 65 -8.80 -7.41 5.47
N SER A 66 -9.49 -8.53 5.70
CA SER A 66 -10.02 -9.41 4.66
C SER A 66 -10.93 -8.75 3.60
N HIS A 67 -11.67 -7.70 3.96
CA HIS A 67 -12.56 -6.96 3.03
C HIS A 67 -12.08 -5.54 2.73
N SER A 68 -10.91 -5.16 3.24
CA SER A 68 -10.37 -3.83 3.00
C SER A 68 -9.95 -3.67 1.54
N GLU A 69 -10.09 -2.46 1.02
CA GLU A 69 -9.55 -2.07 -0.29
C GLU A 69 -8.04 -2.38 -0.38
N LEU A 70 -7.32 -2.21 0.73
CA LEU A 70 -5.91 -2.58 0.82
C LEU A 70 -5.67 -4.08 0.59
N ALA A 71 -6.51 -4.96 1.14
CA ALA A 71 -6.42 -6.39 0.88
C ALA A 71 -6.69 -6.75 -0.58
N LEU A 72 -7.59 -6.04 -1.27
CA LEU A 72 -7.79 -6.25 -2.71
C LEU A 72 -6.53 -5.89 -3.50
N ARG A 73 -5.87 -4.77 -3.17
CA ARG A 73 -4.60 -4.38 -3.79
C ARG A 73 -3.47 -5.35 -3.47
N LEU A 74 -3.37 -5.80 -2.22
CA LEU A 74 -2.35 -6.75 -1.77
C LEU A 74 -2.54 -8.17 -2.36
N ARG A 75 -3.78 -8.62 -2.59
CA ARG A 75 -4.02 -9.89 -3.30
C ARG A 75 -3.62 -9.83 -4.76
N TRP A 76 -3.63 -8.62 -5.33
CA TRP A 76 -3.25 -8.41 -6.72
C TRP A 76 -1.72 -8.38 -6.90
N LEU A 77 -0.96 -7.96 -5.87
CA LEU A 77 0.48 -8.15 -5.85
C LEU A 77 0.77 -9.65 -5.88
N ASP A 78 1.31 -10.13 -6.99
CA ASP A 78 1.78 -11.50 -7.09
C ASP A 78 2.98 -11.68 -6.16
N TRP A 79 2.71 -12.21 -4.96
CA TRP A 79 3.70 -12.47 -3.92
C TRP A 79 4.79 -13.44 -4.38
N ASN A 80 4.59 -14.18 -5.47
CA ASN A 80 5.57 -15.11 -6.02
C ASN A 80 6.77 -14.41 -6.68
N TYR A 81 6.69 -13.10 -6.98
CA TYR A 81 7.85 -12.35 -7.47
C TYR A 81 8.93 -12.10 -6.40
N PHE A 82 8.62 -12.30 -5.12
CA PHE A 82 9.53 -12.01 -4.00
C PHE A 82 10.15 -13.25 -3.35
N LEU A 83 9.80 -14.45 -3.79
CA LEU A 83 10.45 -15.69 -3.35
C LEU A 83 11.61 -16.03 -4.31
N PRO A 84 12.83 -16.27 -3.83
CA PRO A 84 13.90 -16.77 -4.68
C PRO A 84 13.53 -18.18 -5.15
N HIS A 85 13.67 -18.43 -6.46
CA HIS A 85 13.57 -19.76 -7.06
C HIS A 85 14.71 -20.68 -6.60
#